data_AF-A0A9W6JEB3-F1
#
_entry.id   AF-A0A9W6JEB3-F1
#
_cell.length_a   1.000
_cell.length_b   1.000
_cell.length_c   1.000
_cell.angle_alpha   90.00
_cell.angle_beta   90.00
_cell.angle_gamma   90.00
#
_symmetry.space_group_name_H-M   'P 1'
#
loop_
_entity.id
_entity.type
_entity.pdbx_description
1 polymer ?
#
loop_
_entity_poly.entity_id
_entity_poly.type
_entity_poly.pdbx_seq_one_letter_code
_entity_poly.pdbx_strand_id
1 'polypeptide(L)'
;MKALLSAQTLPTDDLTSRSHGVAGWIANPSALGAPWPSGAPPLYLTVDDLDAKGVDDALARAARHGAAGVLLRRLRASADIERLAARLAVAEARAGSADGALAIVALVAGAAGLLALPALAGRRPRLAALGWDAAALAADLGAAEARDPCGGWIEPLRHARSQVLFAAAALDVPAIDAPADLDDEAFAAEAALGLRHGFRAKIALSPRQAEILAAL
;
A
#
# COMPACT_ATOMS: atom_id res chain seq x y z
N MET A 1 10.54 8.19 7.84
CA MET A 1 9.27 7.51 7.50
C MET A 1 9.54 6.54 6.36
N LYS A 2 8.78 5.45 6.17
CA LYS A 2 8.96 4.62 4.96
C LYS A 2 8.20 5.18 3.76
N ALA A 3 8.77 5.08 2.56
CA ALA A 3 8.16 5.49 1.29
C ALA A 3 7.56 4.30 0.53
N LEU A 4 6.55 4.57 -0.30
CA LEU A 4 5.86 3.59 -1.14
C LEU A 4 5.57 4.22 -2.51
N LEU A 5 6.30 3.94 -3.60
CA LEU A 5 5.97 4.55 -4.89
C LEU A 5 4.88 3.79 -5.63
N SER A 6 3.88 4.51 -6.12
CA SER A 6 2.82 3.99 -7.01
C SER A 6 3.24 4.16 -8.47
N ALA A 7 3.49 3.06 -9.18
CA ALA A 7 3.63 3.06 -10.64
C ALA A 7 2.31 2.62 -11.30
N GLN A 8 1.82 3.40 -12.28
CA GLN A 8 0.74 2.93 -13.17
C GLN A 8 1.35 2.00 -14.22
N THR A 9 0.90 0.74 -14.23
CA THR A 9 1.11 -0.31 -15.25
C THR A 9 2.57 -0.68 -15.59
N LEU A 10 2.95 -1.92 -15.24
CA LEU A 10 4.17 -2.57 -15.78
C LEU A 10 3.89 -3.12 -17.19
N PRO A 11 4.80 -2.93 -18.17
CA PRO A 11 4.79 -3.69 -19.42
C PRO A 11 4.95 -5.19 -19.15
N THR A 12 4.33 -6.02 -19.98
CA THR A 12 4.10 -7.46 -19.72
C THR A 12 5.34 -8.35 -19.76
N ASP A 13 6.47 -7.90 -20.31
CA ASP A 13 7.51 -8.83 -20.77
C ASP A 13 8.91 -8.66 -20.17
N ASP A 14 9.16 -7.66 -19.32
CA ASP A 14 10.51 -7.49 -18.76
C ASP A 14 10.51 -6.77 -17.40
N LEU A 15 10.67 -7.55 -16.32
CA LEU A 15 10.98 -7.03 -14.98
C LEU A 15 12.49 -6.89 -14.74
N THR A 16 13.32 -7.22 -15.74
CA THR A 16 14.78 -7.31 -15.62
C THR A 16 15.55 -6.21 -16.35
N SER A 17 14.93 -5.43 -17.23
CA SER A 17 15.62 -4.28 -17.88
C SER A 17 15.78 -3.10 -16.92
N ARG A 18 17.01 -2.99 -16.43
CA ARG A 18 17.55 -1.81 -15.76
C ARG A 18 17.68 -0.64 -16.75
N SER A 19 16.59 0.03 -17.13
CA SER A 19 16.61 1.41 -17.63
C SER A 19 15.22 1.86 -18.10
N HIS A 20 14.75 2.99 -17.55
CA HIS A 20 13.55 3.78 -17.88
C HIS A 20 12.27 3.42 -17.10
N GLY A 21 12.05 4.15 -16.00
CA GLY A 21 10.84 4.13 -15.17
C GLY A 21 11.09 3.48 -13.80
N VAL A 22 11.46 4.29 -12.80
CA VAL A 22 11.79 3.81 -11.45
C VAL A 22 10.55 3.16 -10.80
N ALA A 23 10.55 1.83 -10.75
CA ALA A 23 9.63 1.02 -9.94
C ALA A 23 10.16 0.89 -8.51
N GLY A 24 9.28 0.97 -7.50
CA GLY A 24 9.65 0.59 -6.14
C GLY A 24 8.91 1.28 -5.00
N TRP A 25 8.72 0.80 -3.77
CA TRP A 25 9.04 -0.42 -3.05
C TRP A 25 8.26 -0.36 -1.69
N ILE A 26 7.94 -1.48 -1.01
CA ILE A 26 7.42 -1.51 0.39
C ILE A 26 8.34 -2.37 1.26
N ALA A 27 8.97 -1.84 2.32
CA ALA A 27 9.83 -2.66 3.18
C ALA A 27 9.17 -3.16 4.48
N ASN A 28 9.05 -4.49 4.62
CA ASN A 28 9.14 -5.21 5.89
C ASN A 28 10.44 -6.01 5.93
N PRO A 29 11.27 -5.89 6.99
CA PRO A 29 12.32 -6.88 7.22
C PRO A 29 12.11 -7.80 8.43
N SER A 30 11.12 -7.60 9.32
CA SER A 30 10.85 -8.53 10.46
C SER A 30 9.68 -8.19 11.41
N ALA A 31 8.98 -7.06 11.27
CA ALA A 31 8.59 -6.23 12.44
C ALA A 31 9.82 -5.50 13.01
N LEU A 32 10.14 -4.33 12.42
CA LEU A 32 10.93 -3.22 12.98
C LEU A 32 12.29 -3.49 13.70
N GLY A 33 13.06 -4.54 13.36
CA GLY A 33 14.25 -4.92 14.16
C GLY A 33 15.65 -4.92 13.50
N ALA A 34 15.81 -4.95 12.17
CA ALA A 34 17.14 -5.11 11.56
C ALA A 34 17.43 -4.12 10.41
N PRO A 35 18.68 -3.62 10.29
CA PRO A 35 19.11 -2.76 9.19
C PRO A 35 19.19 -3.53 7.86
N TRP A 36 19.07 -2.80 6.76
CA TRP A 36 19.12 -3.31 5.39
C TRP A 36 20.38 -4.14 5.13
N PRO A 37 20.28 -5.39 4.61
CA PRO A 37 21.40 -5.96 3.89
C PRO A 37 21.63 -5.10 2.63
N SER A 38 22.88 -4.86 2.25
CA SER A 38 23.21 -4.07 1.05
C SER A 38 22.54 -4.68 -0.19
N GLY A 39 21.46 -4.08 -0.69
CA GLY A 39 20.65 -4.64 -1.77
C GLY A 39 19.58 -3.66 -2.30
N ALA A 40 19.01 -3.99 -3.46
CA ALA A 40 17.89 -3.25 -4.05
C ALA A 40 16.65 -3.36 -3.14
N PRO A 41 15.76 -2.36 -3.13
CA PRO A 41 14.61 -2.43 -2.24
C PRO A 41 13.57 -3.50 -2.68
N PRO A 42 12.44 -3.72 -1.96
CA PRO A 42 11.49 -4.85 -2.19
C PRO A 42 10.23 -4.56 -3.05
N LEU A 43 9.97 -5.33 -4.12
CA LEU A 43 8.99 -5.03 -5.21
C LEU A 43 7.59 -5.52 -4.88
N TYR A 44 6.57 -4.70 -5.15
CA TYR A 44 5.16 -5.08 -4.97
C TYR A 44 4.41 -4.98 -6.29
N LEU A 45 3.70 -6.04 -6.64
CA LEU A 45 2.74 -6.01 -7.73
C LEU A 45 1.50 -5.21 -7.30
N THR A 46 1.09 -4.24 -8.10
CA THR A 46 -0.14 -3.50 -7.84
C THR A 46 -1.34 -4.21 -8.46
N VAL A 47 -2.40 -4.40 -7.67
CA VAL A 47 -3.68 -4.95 -8.12
C VAL A 47 -4.80 -4.00 -7.71
N ASP A 48 -5.47 -3.41 -8.70
CA ASP A 48 -6.57 -2.46 -8.47
C ASP A 48 -7.88 -3.17 -8.14
N ASP A 49 -8.21 -4.21 -8.90
CA ASP A 49 -9.41 -5.01 -8.71
C ASP A 49 -9.05 -6.49 -8.79
N LEU A 50 -9.39 -7.24 -7.74
CA LEU A 50 -9.18 -8.68 -7.69
C LEU A 50 -10.01 -9.42 -8.75
N ASP A 51 -11.13 -8.86 -9.17
CA ASP A 51 -12.06 -9.50 -10.11
C ASP A 51 -11.67 -9.22 -11.58
N ALA A 52 -10.62 -8.42 -11.82
CA ALA A 52 -10.12 -8.15 -13.15
C ALA A 52 -9.53 -9.41 -13.83
N LYS A 53 -9.73 -9.51 -15.15
CA LYS A 53 -9.14 -10.60 -15.95
C LYS A 53 -7.61 -10.52 -15.91
N GLY A 54 -6.96 -11.68 -15.82
CA GLY A 54 -5.49 -11.79 -15.86
C GLY A 54 -4.78 -11.52 -14.55
N VAL A 55 -5.49 -11.25 -13.45
CA VAL A 55 -4.87 -11.06 -12.13
C VAL A 55 -4.10 -12.32 -11.70
N ASP A 56 -4.64 -13.53 -11.92
CA ASP A 56 -3.94 -14.76 -11.54
C ASP A 56 -2.60 -14.95 -12.27
N ASP A 57 -2.54 -14.56 -13.54
CA ASP A 57 -1.29 -14.59 -14.31
C ASP A 57 -0.29 -13.57 -13.79
N ALA A 58 -0.77 -12.39 -13.36
CA ALA A 58 0.06 -11.37 -12.74
C ALA A 58 0.62 -11.86 -11.38
N LEU A 59 -0.21 -12.50 -10.54
CA LEU A 59 0.22 -13.11 -9.27
C LEU A 59 1.27 -14.20 -9.52
N ALA A 60 1.06 -15.05 -10.53
CA ALA A 60 2.03 -16.08 -10.91
C ALA A 60 3.36 -15.50 -11.42
N ARG A 61 3.35 -14.38 -12.15
CA ARG A 61 4.57 -13.64 -12.51
C ARG A 61 5.25 -13.06 -11.27
N ALA A 62 4.50 -12.45 -10.36
CA ALA A 62 5.06 -11.88 -9.11
C ALA A 62 5.77 -12.95 -8.27
N ALA A 63 5.17 -14.13 -8.12
CA ALA A 63 5.79 -15.26 -7.43
C ALA A 63 7.09 -15.72 -8.12
N ARG A 64 7.06 -15.93 -9.44
CA ARG A 64 8.22 -16.42 -10.20
C ARG A 64 9.40 -15.44 -10.22
N HIS A 65 9.14 -14.15 -10.19
CA HIS A 65 10.17 -13.11 -10.29
C HIS A 65 10.59 -12.53 -8.92
N GLY A 66 10.17 -13.16 -7.82
CA GLY A 66 10.62 -12.80 -6.47
C GLY A 66 10.11 -11.44 -5.98
N ALA A 67 8.87 -11.08 -6.32
CA ALA A 67 8.22 -9.94 -5.68
C ALA A 67 8.11 -10.18 -4.16
N ALA A 68 8.12 -9.10 -3.39
CA ALA A 68 7.91 -9.14 -1.94
C ALA A 68 6.42 -9.23 -1.57
N GLY A 69 5.51 -8.89 -2.50
CA GLY A 69 4.08 -9.01 -2.26
C GLY A 69 3.20 -8.30 -3.27
N VAL A 70 1.95 -8.07 -2.85
CA VAL A 70 0.92 -7.38 -3.62
C VAL A 70 0.42 -6.16 -2.86
N LEU A 71 0.31 -5.04 -3.57
CA LEU A 71 -0.42 -3.86 -3.16
C LEU A 71 -1.85 -3.96 -3.72
N LEU A 72 -2.81 -4.34 -2.88
CA LEU A 72 -4.23 -4.32 -3.19
C LEU A 72 -4.75 -2.89 -3.02
N ARG A 73 -5.01 -2.18 -4.11
CA ARG A 73 -5.38 -0.76 -4.06
C ARG A 73 -6.83 -0.51 -3.69
N ARG A 74 -7.69 -1.53 -3.75
CA ARG A 74 -9.11 -1.41 -3.43
C ARG A 74 -9.57 -2.53 -2.50
N LEU A 75 -9.34 -2.32 -1.21
CA LEU A 75 -9.98 -3.14 -0.18
C LEU A 75 -11.45 -2.73 -0.02
N ARG A 76 -12.39 -3.66 -0.29
CA ARG A 76 -13.83 -3.43 -0.14
C ARG A 76 -14.40 -4.15 1.07
N ALA A 77 -13.86 -5.33 1.37
CA ALA A 77 -14.27 -6.12 2.52
C ALA A 77 -13.15 -7.04 3.01
N SER A 78 -13.30 -7.59 4.22
CA SER A 78 -12.42 -8.63 4.76
C SER A 78 -12.22 -9.81 3.80
N ALA A 79 -13.25 -10.17 3.02
CA ALA A 79 -13.18 -11.28 2.09
C ALA A 79 -12.16 -11.06 0.96
N ASP A 80 -11.83 -9.80 0.61
CA ASP A 80 -10.82 -9.52 -0.42
C ASP A 80 -9.43 -9.98 0.03
N ILE A 81 -9.09 -9.81 1.31
CA ILE A 81 -7.81 -10.26 1.87
C ILE A 81 -7.71 -11.79 1.83
N GLU A 82 -8.77 -12.49 2.26
CA GLU A 82 -8.79 -13.95 2.26
C GLU A 82 -8.75 -14.54 0.85
N ARG A 83 -9.51 -13.94 -0.09
CA ARG A 83 -9.47 -14.31 -1.51
C ARG A 83 -8.08 -14.11 -2.11
N LEU A 84 -7.45 -12.96 -1.84
CA LEU A 84 -6.09 -12.69 -2.33
C LEU A 84 -5.08 -13.65 -1.70
N ALA A 85 -5.17 -13.92 -0.39
CA ALA A 85 -4.33 -14.88 0.31
C ALA A 85 -4.38 -16.28 -0.33
N ALA A 86 -5.59 -16.78 -0.62
CA ALA A 86 -5.77 -18.08 -1.27
C ALA A 86 -5.13 -18.12 -2.68
N ARG A 87 -5.29 -17.05 -3.45
CA ARG A 87 -4.70 -16.95 -4.81
C ARG A 87 -3.18 -16.85 -4.78
N LEU A 88 -2.62 -16.14 -3.79
CA LEU A 88 -1.19 -16.07 -3.57
C LEU A 88 -0.60 -17.42 -3.20
N ALA A 89 -1.26 -18.20 -2.33
CA ALA A 89 -0.82 -19.55 -1.99
C ALA A 89 -0.73 -20.46 -3.23
N VAL A 90 -1.71 -20.37 -4.15
CA VAL A 90 -1.68 -21.10 -5.43
C VAL A 90 -0.52 -20.62 -6.31
N ALA A 91 -0.28 -19.31 -6.40
CA ALA A 91 0.81 -18.75 -7.19
C ALA A 91 2.20 -19.16 -6.66
N GLU A 92 2.39 -19.13 -5.34
CA GLU A 92 3.61 -19.55 -4.65
C GLU A 92 3.89 -21.04 -4.87
N ALA A 93 2.88 -21.89 -4.69
CA ALA A 93 3.01 -23.33 -4.91
C ALA A 93 3.43 -23.66 -6.35
N ARG A 94 2.85 -22.97 -7.34
CA ARG A 94 3.22 -23.13 -8.77
C ARG A 94 4.62 -22.63 -9.07
N ALA A 95 5.11 -21.63 -8.33
CA ALA A 95 6.46 -21.09 -8.47
C ALA A 95 7.50 -21.84 -7.63
N GLY A 96 7.11 -22.83 -6.81
CA GLY A 96 8.00 -23.51 -5.88
C GLY A 96 8.48 -22.63 -4.71
N SER A 97 7.73 -21.56 -4.40
CA SER A 97 8.01 -20.67 -3.26
C SER A 97 7.36 -21.20 -1.96
N ALA A 98 7.88 -20.78 -0.81
CA ALA A 98 7.27 -21.09 0.48
C ALA A 98 5.89 -20.43 0.64
N ASP A 99 4.97 -21.08 1.35
CA ASP A 99 3.67 -20.48 1.71
C ASP A 99 3.92 -19.23 2.56
N GLY A 100 3.29 -18.12 2.16
CA GLY A 100 3.43 -16.84 2.84
C GLY A 100 4.59 -15.98 2.34
N ALA A 101 5.30 -16.38 1.28
CA ALA A 101 6.40 -15.62 0.69
C ALA A 101 5.96 -14.23 0.16
N LEU A 102 4.73 -14.13 -0.36
CA LEU A 102 4.13 -12.91 -0.86
C LEU A 102 3.23 -12.27 0.21
N ALA A 103 3.60 -11.08 0.65
CA ALA A 103 2.83 -10.26 1.57
C ALA A 103 1.68 -9.51 0.88
N ILE A 104 0.70 -9.07 1.67
CA ILE A 104 -0.40 -8.20 1.23
C ILE A 104 -0.26 -6.84 1.91
N VAL A 105 -0.25 -5.78 1.12
CA VAL A 105 -0.54 -4.42 1.59
C VAL A 105 -1.87 -4.01 0.99
N ALA A 106 -2.81 -3.56 1.82
CA ALA A 106 -4.14 -3.21 1.38
C ALA A 106 -4.41 -1.71 1.58
N LEU A 107 -5.02 -1.07 0.58
CA LEU A 107 -5.47 0.32 0.66
C LEU A 107 -7.00 0.37 0.71
N VAL A 108 -7.53 1.11 1.68
CA VAL A 108 -8.92 1.52 1.73
C VAL A 108 -9.13 2.69 0.76
N ALA A 109 -9.95 2.48 -0.28
CA ALA A 109 -10.11 3.44 -1.38
C ALA A 109 -11.56 3.91 -1.60
N GLY A 110 -12.47 3.62 -0.67
CA GLY A 110 -13.89 3.97 -0.77
C GLY A 110 -14.65 3.76 0.54
N ALA A 111 -15.86 4.29 0.63
CA ALA A 111 -16.72 4.26 1.81
C ALA A 111 -17.07 2.83 2.24
N ALA A 112 -17.31 1.93 1.28
CA ALA A 112 -17.57 0.52 1.56
C ALA A 112 -16.39 -0.14 2.30
N GLY A 113 -15.16 0.09 1.82
CA GLY A 113 -13.94 -0.42 2.45
C GLY A 113 -13.71 0.16 3.84
N LEU A 114 -13.99 1.46 4.02
CA LEU A 114 -13.88 2.14 5.30
C LEU A 114 -14.85 1.57 6.34
N LEU A 115 -16.12 1.38 5.95
CA LEU A 115 -17.16 0.80 6.81
C LEU A 115 -16.91 -0.69 7.10
N ALA A 116 -16.13 -1.38 6.27
CA ALA A 116 -15.76 -2.77 6.48
C ALA A 116 -14.55 -2.96 7.43
N LEU A 117 -13.86 -1.88 7.83
CA LEU A 117 -12.68 -1.95 8.71
C LEU A 117 -12.92 -2.74 10.02
N PRO A 118 -14.05 -2.60 10.73
CA PRO A 118 -14.30 -3.38 11.95
C PRO A 118 -14.30 -4.90 11.69
N ALA A 119 -14.75 -5.34 10.51
CA ALA A 119 -14.76 -6.75 10.13
C ALA A 119 -13.36 -7.30 9.79
N LEU A 120 -12.33 -6.45 9.72
CA LEU A 120 -10.95 -6.89 9.55
C LEU A 120 -10.36 -7.44 10.86
N ALA A 121 -10.95 -7.15 12.02
CA ALA A 121 -10.43 -7.54 13.33
C ALA A 121 -9.96 -9.00 13.39
N GLY A 122 -8.86 -9.21 14.11
CA GLY A 122 -8.17 -10.48 14.21
C GLY A 122 -6.96 -10.60 13.29
N ARG A 123 -6.05 -11.50 13.64
CA ARG A 123 -4.77 -11.67 12.95
C ARG A 123 -4.98 -12.15 11.50
N ARG A 124 -4.31 -11.47 10.56
CA ARG A 124 -4.31 -11.81 9.13
C ARG A 124 -2.89 -12.18 8.70
N PRO A 125 -2.56 -13.48 8.57
CA PRO A 125 -1.17 -13.93 8.42
C PRO A 125 -0.36 -13.27 7.30
N ARG A 126 -1.01 -12.91 6.18
CA ARG A 126 -0.36 -12.28 5.02
C ARG A 126 -0.47 -10.75 4.99
N LEU A 127 -1.32 -10.14 5.81
CA LEU A 127 -1.48 -8.68 5.80
C LEU A 127 -0.28 -8.04 6.50
N ALA A 128 0.54 -7.33 5.74
CA ALA A 128 1.76 -6.70 6.22
C ALA A 128 1.59 -5.21 6.53
N ALA A 129 0.59 -4.54 5.95
CA ALA A 129 0.27 -3.15 6.22
C ALA A 129 -1.13 -2.79 5.74
N LEU A 130 -1.72 -1.77 6.37
CA LEU A 130 -3.00 -1.19 5.96
C LEU A 130 -2.77 0.30 5.65
N GLY A 131 -3.26 0.75 4.51
CA GLY A 131 -3.24 2.16 4.13
C GLY A 131 -4.57 2.62 3.57
N TRP A 132 -4.55 3.79 2.97
CA TRP A 132 -5.74 4.40 2.39
C TRP A 132 -5.39 5.27 1.19
N ASP A 133 -6.37 5.48 0.33
CA ASP A 133 -6.27 6.32 -0.87
C ASP A 133 -7.26 7.49 -0.73
N ALA A 134 -6.74 8.66 -0.36
CA ALA A 134 -7.54 9.86 -0.10
C ALA A 134 -8.26 10.34 -1.36
N ALA A 135 -7.62 10.25 -2.52
CA ALA A 135 -8.17 10.70 -3.79
C ALA A 135 -9.33 9.79 -4.23
N ALA A 136 -9.13 8.47 -4.14
CA ALA A 136 -10.17 7.51 -4.46
C ALA A 136 -11.38 7.61 -3.51
N LEU A 137 -11.14 7.80 -2.20
CA LEU A 137 -12.22 7.99 -1.24
C LEU A 137 -12.97 9.30 -1.47
N ALA A 138 -12.28 10.41 -1.79
CA ALA A 138 -12.92 11.67 -2.12
C ALA A 138 -13.86 11.53 -3.33
N ALA A 139 -13.39 10.85 -4.39
CA ALA A 139 -14.18 10.57 -5.58
C ALA A 139 -15.41 9.69 -5.27
N ASP A 140 -15.26 8.64 -4.45
CA ASP A 140 -16.35 7.76 -4.04
C ASP A 140 -17.43 8.50 -3.22
N LEU A 141 -17.02 9.48 -2.42
CA LEU A 141 -17.92 10.35 -1.66
C LEU A 141 -18.58 11.46 -2.50
N GLY A 142 -18.15 11.66 -3.76
CA GLY A 142 -18.59 12.78 -4.59
C GLY A 142 -18.09 14.14 -4.11
N ALA A 143 -16.98 14.17 -3.38
CA ALA A 143 -16.38 15.41 -2.91
C ALA A 143 -15.75 16.19 -4.09
N ALA A 144 -16.00 17.49 -4.16
CA ALA A 144 -15.41 18.34 -5.20
C ALA A 144 -13.89 18.49 -5.01
N GLU A 145 -13.43 18.54 -3.77
CA GLU A 145 -12.03 18.68 -3.38
C GLU A 145 -11.70 17.74 -2.21
N ALA A 146 -10.47 17.24 -2.16
CA ALA A 146 -9.98 16.43 -1.05
C ALA A 146 -9.44 17.29 0.13
N ARG A 147 -9.16 18.57 -0.13
CA ARG A 147 -8.59 19.49 0.85
C ARG A 147 -9.51 20.69 1.06
N ASP A 148 -9.40 21.28 2.25
CA ASP A 148 -10.08 22.53 2.59
C ASP A 148 -9.23 23.75 2.14
N PRO A 149 -9.78 24.98 2.21
CA PRO A 149 -9.04 26.18 1.80
C PRO A 149 -7.76 26.47 2.61
N CYS A 150 -7.56 25.80 3.75
CA CYS A 150 -6.34 25.91 4.56
C CYS A 150 -5.30 24.83 4.19
N GLY A 151 -5.58 23.99 3.19
CA GLY A 151 -4.70 22.91 2.72
C GLY A 151 -4.81 21.61 3.54
N GLY A 152 -5.65 21.56 4.56
CA GLY A 152 -5.91 20.33 5.33
C GLY A 152 -6.86 19.39 4.60
N TRP A 153 -6.85 18.09 4.93
CA TRP A 153 -7.86 17.14 4.42
C TRP A 153 -9.28 17.58 4.81
N ILE A 154 -10.30 17.45 3.97
CA ILE A 154 -11.68 17.71 4.39
C ILE A 154 -12.13 16.77 5.53
N GLU A 155 -13.16 17.15 6.29
CA GLU A 155 -13.63 16.41 7.48
C GLU A 155 -13.83 14.89 7.25
N PRO A 156 -14.52 14.43 6.18
CA PRO A 156 -14.68 13.00 5.93
C PRO A 156 -13.34 12.26 5.75
N LEU A 157 -12.35 12.91 5.13
CA LEU A 157 -11.03 12.32 4.91
C LEU A 157 -10.17 12.36 6.19
N ARG A 158 -10.29 13.40 7.02
CA ARG A 158 -9.68 13.42 8.38
C ARG A 158 -10.20 12.26 9.23
N HIS A 159 -11.51 12.03 9.18
CA HIS A 159 -12.16 10.93 9.88
C HIS A 159 -11.69 9.56 9.34
N ALA A 160 -11.68 9.38 8.02
CA ALA A 160 -11.22 8.15 7.38
C ALA A 160 -9.76 7.83 7.71
N ARG A 161 -8.87 8.83 7.64
CA ARG A 161 -7.46 8.71 8.01
C ARG A 161 -7.27 8.19 9.43
N SER A 162 -8.07 8.68 10.37
CA SER A 162 -8.04 8.25 11.78
C SER A 162 -8.53 6.81 11.94
N GLN A 163 -9.62 6.44 11.25
CA GLN A 163 -10.14 5.07 11.28
C GLN A 163 -9.14 4.04 10.74
N VAL A 164 -8.43 4.36 9.66
CA VAL A 164 -7.41 3.49 9.07
C VAL A 164 -6.27 3.25 10.05
N LEU A 165 -5.86 4.29 10.79
CA LEU A 165 -4.84 4.17 11.83
C LEU A 165 -5.29 3.25 12.97
N PHE A 166 -6.53 3.42 13.46
CA PHE A 166 -7.08 2.54 14.50
C PHE A 166 -7.23 1.10 14.03
N ALA A 167 -7.68 0.87 12.80
CA ALA A 167 -7.79 -0.46 12.23
C ALA A 167 -6.43 -1.14 12.08
N ALA A 168 -5.42 -0.41 11.59
CA ALA A 168 -4.05 -0.93 11.46
C ALA A 168 -3.49 -1.34 12.84
N ALA A 169 -3.69 -0.51 13.87
CA ALA A 169 -3.30 -0.85 15.24
C ALA A 169 -4.02 -2.08 15.79
N ALA A 170 -5.33 -2.20 15.57
CA ALA A 170 -6.12 -3.37 15.99
C ALA A 170 -5.72 -4.66 15.25
N LEU A 171 -5.17 -4.54 14.05
CA LEU A 171 -4.63 -5.64 13.24
C LEU A 171 -3.19 -6.00 13.58
N ASP A 172 -2.52 -5.21 14.42
CA ASP A 172 -1.08 -5.29 14.70
C ASP A 172 -0.22 -5.17 13.43
N VAL A 173 -0.59 -4.26 12.53
CA VAL A 173 0.15 -3.96 11.29
C VAL A 173 0.46 -2.46 11.19
N PRO A 174 1.55 -2.07 10.53
CA PRO A 174 1.84 -0.66 10.27
C PRO A 174 0.77 0.01 9.41
N ALA A 175 0.41 1.24 9.79
CA ALA A 175 -0.41 2.12 8.97
C ALA A 175 0.43 2.85 7.92
N ILE A 176 -0.09 2.94 6.69
CA ILE A 176 0.47 3.71 5.57
C ILE A 176 -0.43 4.90 5.29
N ASP A 177 0.14 6.11 5.29
CA ASP A 177 -0.60 7.33 4.99
C ASP A 177 -0.78 7.53 3.48
N ALA A 178 -1.83 8.27 3.12
CA ALA A 178 -2.27 8.43 1.74
C ALA A 178 -1.22 9.13 0.87
N PRO A 179 -1.19 8.86 -0.45
CA PRO A 179 -0.46 9.70 -1.39
C PRO A 179 -1.02 11.13 -1.35
N ALA A 180 -0.12 12.09 -1.54
CA ALA A 180 -0.49 13.49 -1.62
C ALA A 180 0.31 14.17 -2.72
N ASP A 181 -0.40 14.77 -3.67
CA ASP A 181 0.19 15.65 -4.68
C ASP A 181 0.38 17.03 -4.05
N LEU A 182 1.56 17.22 -3.46
CA LEU A 182 1.99 18.41 -2.73
C LEU A 182 3.41 18.74 -3.18
N ASP A 183 3.76 20.02 -3.09
CA ASP A 183 5.17 20.43 -3.20
C ASP A 183 6.03 19.81 -2.08
N ASP A 184 7.35 19.88 -2.25
CA ASP A 184 8.32 19.25 -1.36
C ASP A 184 8.17 19.68 0.12
N GLU A 185 7.88 20.95 0.38
CA GLU A 185 7.79 21.49 1.75
C GLU A 185 6.50 21.04 2.43
N ALA A 186 5.37 21.19 1.74
CA ALA A 186 4.07 20.75 2.23
C ALA A 186 4.04 19.22 2.41
N PHE A 187 4.63 18.47 1.49
CA PHE A 187 4.75 17.02 1.59
C PHE A 187 5.61 16.60 2.79
N ALA A 188 6.77 17.24 3.01
CA ALA A 188 7.62 16.96 4.16
C ALA A 188 6.91 17.25 5.49
N ALA A 189 6.20 18.37 5.57
CA ALA A 189 5.42 18.75 6.76
C ALA A 189 4.28 17.76 7.04
N GLU A 190 3.50 17.40 6.03
CA GLU A 190 2.42 16.41 6.16
C GLU A 190 2.98 15.03 6.54
N ALA A 191 4.11 14.65 5.97
CA ALA A 191 4.79 13.40 6.25
C ALA A 191 5.29 13.34 7.72
N ALA A 192 5.93 14.40 8.21
CA ALA A 192 6.35 14.52 9.60
C ALA A 192 5.14 14.48 10.57
N LEU A 193 4.02 15.11 10.19
CA LEU A 193 2.78 15.04 10.96
C LEU A 193 2.20 13.62 10.98
N GLY A 194 2.24 12.90 9.86
CA GLY A 194 1.85 11.50 9.78
C GLY A 194 2.64 10.60 10.74
N LEU A 195 3.96 10.76 10.77
CA LEU A 195 4.82 10.05 11.74
C LEU A 195 4.38 10.30 13.18
N ARG A 196 4.14 11.57 13.54
CA ARG A 196 3.68 11.98 14.87
C ARG A 196 2.34 11.36 15.24
N HIS A 197 1.43 11.22 14.28
CA HIS A 197 0.13 10.60 14.49
C HIS A 197 0.20 9.08 14.65
N GLY A 198 1.31 8.44 14.24
CA GLY A 198 1.49 6.99 14.38
C GLY A 198 1.59 6.23 13.06
N PHE A 199 1.50 6.92 11.92
CA PHE A 199 1.81 6.29 10.63
C PHE A 199 3.29 5.84 10.60
N ARG A 200 3.57 4.77 9.88
CA ARG A 200 4.93 4.22 9.73
C ARG A 200 5.46 4.35 8.31
N ALA A 201 4.58 4.66 7.37
CA ALA A 201 4.91 4.86 5.98
C ALA A 201 3.94 5.86 5.33
N LYS A 202 4.30 6.35 4.15
CA LYS A 202 3.43 7.15 3.26
C LYS A 202 3.72 6.78 1.82
N ILE A 203 2.69 6.84 0.97
CA ILE A 203 2.86 6.62 -0.47
C ILE A 203 3.47 7.87 -1.11
N ALA A 204 4.59 7.68 -1.83
CA ALA A 204 5.26 8.69 -2.63
C ALA A 204 4.77 8.58 -4.09
N LEU A 205 4.59 9.73 -4.75
CA LEU A 205 4.20 9.82 -6.15
C LEU A 205 5.38 10.15 -7.07
N SER A 206 6.51 10.57 -6.50
CA SER A 206 7.72 10.89 -7.24
C SER A 206 8.98 10.40 -6.52
N PRO A 207 10.10 10.18 -7.24
CA PRO A 207 11.39 9.87 -6.60
C PRO A 207 11.79 10.92 -5.56
N ARG A 208 11.48 12.19 -5.81
CA ARG A 208 11.76 13.28 -4.89
C ARG A 208 11.00 13.14 -3.56
N GLN A 209 9.71 12.79 -3.62
CA GLN A 209 8.94 12.50 -2.40
C GLN A 209 9.52 11.29 -1.64
N ALA A 210 10.03 10.27 -2.34
CA ALA A 210 10.67 9.13 -1.68
C ALA A 210 11.96 9.54 -0.94
N GLU A 211 12.77 10.43 -1.52
CA GLU A 211 13.95 11.00 -0.84
C GLU A 211 13.57 11.76 0.42
N ILE A 212 12.52 12.58 0.36
CA ILE A 212 12.00 13.34 1.52
C ILE A 212 11.59 12.39 2.64
N LEU A 213 10.84 11.33 2.31
CA LEU A 213 10.40 10.34 3.31
C LEU A 213 11.57 9.61 3.97
N ALA A 214 12.61 9.29 3.20
CA ALA A 214 13.82 8.62 3.69
C ALA A 214 14.66 9.50 4.63
N ALA A 215 14.52 10.83 4.57
CA ALA A 215 15.18 11.78 5.45
C ALA A 215 14.45 12.03 6.78
N LEU A 216 13.19 11.60 6.90
CA LEU A 216 12.36 11.70 8.11
C LEU A 216 12.55 10.50 9.05
#